data_AF-A0A4Q3A660-F1
#
_entry.id   AF-A0A4Q3A660-F1
#
_cell.length_a   1.000
_cell.length_b   1.000
_cell.length_c   1.000
_cell.angle_alpha   90.00
_cell.angle_beta   90.00
_cell.angle_gamma   90.00
#
_symmetry.space_group_name_H-M   'P 1'
#
loop_
_entity.id
_entity.type
_entity.pdbx_description
1 polymer ?
#
loop_
_entity_poly.entity_id
_entity_poly.type
_entity_poly.pdbx_seq_one_letter_code
_entity_poly.pdbx_strand_id
1 'polypeptide(L)'
;MSTSFRPSALDSAGLVLQVRNTSSKSLSCAMMATNRTDGQVCRHSFSLGPNSLIELGIIETGWSFKSGESVEIAVEGHRSLGFKVP
;
A
#
# COMPACT_ATOMS: atom_id res chain seq x y z
N MET A 1 -4.10 -0.30 12.21
CA MET A 1 -3.63 0.22 10.91
C MET A 1 -4.85 0.61 10.11
N SER A 2 -4.79 1.72 9.39
CA SER A 2 -5.83 2.14 8.44
C SER A 2 -5.20 2.45 7.09
N THR A 3 -5.96 2.25 6.01
CA THR A 3 -5.52 2.53 4.64
C THR A 3 -6.49 3.47 3.95
N SER A 4 -5.97 4.35 3.10
CA SER A 4 -6.74 5.24 2.23
C SER A 4 -6.00 5.44 0.91
N PHE A 5 -6.67 6.05 -0.06
CA PHE A 5 -6.09 6.37 -1.36
C PHE A 5 -6.25 7.85 -1.66
N ARG A 6 -5.28 8.42 -2.37
CA ARG A 6 -5.38 9.75 -2.97
C ARG A 6 -4.90 9.73 -4.42
N PRO A 7 -5.29 10.70 -5.26
CA PRO A 7 -4.72 10.86 -6.60
C PRO A 7 -3.19 10.96 -6.58
N SER A 8 -2.55 10.30 -7.54
CA SER A 8 -1.11 10.47 -7.81
C SER A 8 -0.86 11.78 -8.54
N ALA A 9 0.23 12.45 -8.18
CA ALA A 9 0.70 13.64 -8.90
C ALA A 9 1.54 13.28 -10.15
N LEU A 10 2.06 12.05 -10.21
CA LEU A 10 2.95 11.58 -11.27
C LEU A 10 2.24 10.74 -12.35
N ASP A 11 1.01 10.31 -12.07
CA ASP A 11 0.17 9.55 -13.00
C ASP A 11 -1.28 9.99 -12.80
N SER A 12 -1.83 10.66 -13.82
CA SER A 12 -3.18 11.22 -13.79
C SER A 12 -4.28 10.16 -13.64
N ALA A 13 -3.99 8.91 -13.98
CA ALA A 13 -4.89 7.78 -13.82
C ALA A 13 -4.44 6.86 -12.67
N GLY A 14 -3.47 7.29 -11.85
CA GLY A 14 -2.88 6.51 -10.78
C GLY A 14 -3.29 7.01 -9.39
N LEU A 15 -3.18 6.13 -8.41
CA LEU A 15 -3.43 6.42 -7.01
C LEU A 15 -2.16 6.19 -6.18
N VAL A 16 -2.10 6.88 -5.04
CA VAL A 16 -1.11 6.68 -3.98
C VAL A 16 -1.82 6.06 -2.80
N LEU A 17 -1.28 4.93 -2.33
CA LEU A 17 -1.76 4.24 -1.14
C LEU A 17 -1.19 4.91 0.10
N GLN A 18 -2.06 5.34 0.99
CA GLN A 18 -1.71 5.91 2.28
C GLN A 18 -1.90 4.84 3.36
N VAL A 19 -0.84 4.51 4.09
CA VAL A 19 -0.88 3.52 5.18
C VAL A 19 -0.53 4.22 6.49
N ARG A 20 -1.49 4.22 7.42
CA ARG A 20 -1.33 4.82 8.74
C ARG A 20 -1.21 3.74 9.81
N ASN A 21 -0.14 3.80 10.58
CA ASN A 21 -0.03 3.08 11.83
C ASN A 21 -0.89 3.81 12.86
N THR A 22 -1.87 3.11 13.43
CA THR A 22 -2.76 3.64 14.47
C THR A 22 -2.38 3.13 15.85
N SER A 23 -1.23 2.46 15.97
CA SER A 23 -0.73 1.87 17.21
C SER A 23 0.48 2.64 17.73
N SER A 24 0.83 2.40 18.99
CA SER A 24 2.01 2.93 19.66
C SER A 24 3.30 2.14 19.39
N LYS A 25 3.25 1.08 18.56
CA LYS A 25 4.39 0.22 18.24
C LYS A 25 4.84 0.42 16.79
N SER A 26 6.14 0.26 16.54
CA SER A 26 6.64 0.16 15.16
C SER A 26 6.15 -1.13 14.51
N LEU A 27 5.84 -1.07 13.22
CA LEU A 27 5.38 -2.20 12.43
C LEU A 27 6.36 -2.44 11.26
N SER A 28 6.75 -3.70 11.07
CA SER A 28 7.37 -4.16 9.83
C SER A 28 6.26 -4.65 8.90
N CYS A 29 6.18 -4.09 7.69
CA CYS A 29 5.11 -4.38 6.75
C CYS A 29 5.66 -4.87 5.41
N ALA A 30 4.94 -5.78 4.77
CA ALA A 30 5.17 -6.21 3.41
C ALA A 30 3.88 -6.03 2.61
N MET A 31 3.94 -5.23 1.55
CA MET A 31 2.85 -5.02 0.61
C MET A 31 3.03 -5.92 -0.61
N MET A 32 1.92 -6.47 -1.10
CA MET A 32 1.80 -7.07 -2.42
C MET A 32 0.62 -6.43 -3.14
N ALA A 33 0.86 -5.85 -4.31
CA ALA A 33 -0.17 -5.32 -5.19
C ALA A 33 -0.24 -6.18 -6.46
N THR A 34 -1.44 -6.50 -6.91
CA THR A 34 -1.68 -7.34 -8.08
C THR A 34 -2.66 -6.65 -9.03
N ASN A 35 -2.22 -6.44 -10.27
CA ASN A 35 -3.06 -6.04 -11.38
C ASN A 35 -3.71 -7.28 -11.99
N ARG A 36 -5.04 -7.35 -11.97
CA ARG A 36 -5.79 -8.51 -12.49
C ARG A 36 -5.84 -8.57 -14.01
N THR A 37 -5.73 -7.44 -14.69
CA THR A 37 -5.80 -7.37 -16.16
C THR A 37 -4.54 -7.95 -16.77
N ASP A 38 -3.39 -7.65 -16.16
CA ASP A 38 -2.07 -7.91 -16.77
C ASP A 38 -1.30 -9.01 -16.03
N GLY A 39 -1.83 -9.49 -14.89
CA GLY A 39 -1.17 -10.45 -14.01
C GLY A 39 0.10 -9.92 -13.32
N GLN A 40 0.37 -8.61 -13.43
CA GLN A 40 1.56 -8.00 -12.86
C GLN A 40 1.45 -7.92 -11.33
N VAL A 41 2.59 -8.09 -10.66
CA VAL A 41 2.69 -8.09 -9.19
C VAL A 41 3.81 -7.17 -8.75
N CYS A 42 3.52 -6.26 -7.83
CA CYS A 42 4.51 -5.47 -7.10
C CYS A 42 4.61 -5.97 -5.66
N ARG A 43 5.85 -6.07 -5.14
CA ARG A 43 6.12 -6.37 -3.75
C ARG A 43 7.01 -5.28 -3.16
N HIS A 44 6.65 -4.78 -1.99
CA HIS A 44 7.40 -3.72 -1.31
C HIS A 44 7.37 -3.89 0.20
N SER A 45 8.55 -3.87 0.82
CA SER A 45 8.68 -3.95 2.29
C SER A 45 8.99 -2.57 2.85
N PHE A 46 8.32 -2.19 3.93
CA PHE A 46 8.48 -0.89 4.57
C PHE A 46 8.32 -1.00 6.09
N SER A 47 8.92 -0.05 6.80
CA SER A 47 8.75 0.10 8.24
C SER A 47 7.83 1.29 8.54
N LEU A 48 6.92 1.12 9.49
CA LEU A 48 5.97 2.14 9.88
C LEU A 48 6.08 2.43 11.37
N GLY A 49 6.61 3.62 11.71
CA GLY A 49 6.75 4.05 13.10
C GLY A 49 5.39 4.20 13.81
N PRO A 50 5.39 4.32 15.15
CA PRO A 50 4.19 4.56 15.94
C PRO A 50 3.42 5.79 15.44
N ASN A 51 2.09 5.69 15.32
CA ASN A 51 1.20 6.79 14.88
C ASN A 51 1.59 7.46 13.55
N SER A 52 2.48 6.84 12.76
CA SER A 52 3.08 7.43 11.56
C SER A 52 2.26 7.09 10.31
N LEU A 53 2.45 7.90 9.27
CA LEU A 53 1.87 7.71 7.94
C LEU A 53 3.00 7.50 6.94
N ILE A 54 2.83 6.54 6.03
CA ILE A 54 3.62 6.43 4.81
C ILE A 54 2.72 6.52 3.59
N GLU A 55 3.27 7.04 2.51
CA GLU A 55 2.64 7.04 1.20
C GLU A 55 3.42 6.09 0.30
N LEU A 56 2.70 5.23 -0.40
CA LEU A 56 3.25 4.24 -1.32
C LEU A 56 2.66 4.53 -2.70
N GLY A 57 3.50 4.97 -3.62
CA GLY A 57 3.16 5.16 -5.01
C GLY A 57 4.37 4.87 -5.90
N ILE A 58 4.43 5.56 -7.04
CA ILE A 58 5.46 5.34 -8.06
C ILE A 58 6.86 5.59 -7.50
N ILE A 59 7.02 6.59 -6.62
CA ILE A 59 8.34 6.95 -6.08
C ILE A 59 8.88 5.85 -5.17
N GLU A 60 8.03 5.31 -4.29
CA GLU A 60 8.46 4.35 -3.25
C GLU A 60 8.52 2.92 -3.79
N THR A 61 7.62 2.59 -4.72
CA THR A 61 7.38 1.20 -5.14
C THR A 61 7.58 0.94 -6.63
N GLY A 62 7.75 1.99 -7.43
CA GLY A 62 7.69 1.90 -8.89
C GLY A 62 6.29 1.54 -9.43
N TRP A 63 5.28 1.47 -8.55
CA TRP A 63 3.93 1.04 -8.88
C TRP A 63 2.94 2.20 -8.88
N SER A 64 2.10 2.25 -9.90
CA SER A 64 0.98 3.17 -9.97
C SER A 64 -0.31 2.41 -9.74
N PHE A 65 -0.96 2.61 -8.59
CA PHE A 65 -2.17 1.87 -8.23
C PHE A 65 -3.34 2.26 -9.14
N LYS A 66 -4.03 1.25 -9.67
CA LYS A 66 -5.19 1.43 -10.55
C LYS A 66 -6.47 0.90 -9.89
N SER A 67 -7.60 1.51 -10.21
CA SER A 67 -8.90 1.09 -9.67
C SER A 67 -9.17 -0.39 -9.95
N GLY A 68 -9.67 -1.11 -8.95
CA GLY A 68 -9.97 -2.54 -9.03
C GLY A 68 -8.79 -3.48 -8.79
N GLU A 69 -7.55 -2.98 -8.68
CA GLU A 69 -6.39 -3.79 -8.27
C GLU A 69 -6.56 -4.34 -6.86
N SER A 70 -5.92 -5.47 -6.59
CA SER A 70 -5.94 -6.10 -5.26
C SER A 70 -4.63 -5.79 -4.54
N VAL A 71 -4.74 -5.32 -3.30
CA VAL A 71 -3.58 -5.01 -2.45
C VAL A 71 -3.69 -5.83 -1.17
N GLU A 72 -2.59 -6.44 -0.76
CA GLU A 72 -2.42 -7.11 0.52
C GLU A 72 -1.27 -6.44 1.28
N ILE A 73 -1.50 -6.09 2.55
CA ILE A 73 -0.44 -5.68 3.46
C ILE A 73 -0.35 -6.70 4.59
N ALA A 74 0.75 -7.45 4.62
CA ALA A 74 1.14 -8.27 5.74
C ALA A 74 1.89 -7.41 6.77
N VAL A 75 1.56 -7.59 8.04
CA VAL A 75 2.28 -6.97 9.16
C VAL A 75 2.93 -8.10 9.94
N GLU A 76 4.23 -7.99 10.20
CA GLU A 76 4.98 -9.04 10.89
C GLU A 76 4.33 -9.40 12.24
N GLY A 77 4.13 -10.70 12.47
CA GLY A 77 3.48 -11.22 13.67
C GLY A 77 1.96 -10.97 13.76
N HIS A 78 1.33 -10.45 12.70
CA HIS A 78 -0.11 -10.14 12.66
C HIS A 78 -0.77 -10.68 11.38
N ARG A 79 -2.10 -10.60 11.32
CA ARG A 79 -2.88 -10.99 10.13
C ARG A 79 -2.66 -10.00 8.99
N SER A 80 -2.61 -10.50 7.75
CA SER A 80 -2.64 -9.68 6.55
C SER A 80 -3.97 -8.93 6.41
N LEU A 81 -3.89 -7.72 5.84
CA LEU A 81 -5.04 -6.92 5.44
C LEU A 81 -5.12 -6.88 3.91
N GLY A 82 -6.14 -7.51 3.34
CA GLY A 82 -6.44 -7.47 1.90
C GLY A 82 -7.56 -6.49 1.58
N PHE A 83 -7.39 -5.67 0.54
CA PHE A 83 -8.39 -4.71 0.07
C PHE A 83 -8.26 -4.45 -1.43
N LYS A 84 -9.28 -3.78 -2.00
CA LYS A 84 -9.27 -3.33 -3.39
C LYS A 84 -8.95 -1.84 -3.46
N VAL A 85 -8.24 -1.45 -4.51
CA VAL A 85 -8.10 -0.05 -4.89
C VAL A 85 -9.48 0.46 -5.35
N PRO A 86 -9.96 1.62 -4.84
CA PRO A 86 -11.29 2.15 -5.13
C PRO A 86 -11.48 2.54 -6.59
#